data_AF-A0A133U4Y3-F1
#
_entry.id   AF-A0A133U4Y3-F1
#
_cell.length_a   1.000
_cell.length_b   1.000
_cell.length_c   1.000
_cell.angle_alpha   90.00
_cell.angle_beta   90.00
_cell.angle_gamma   90.00
#
_symmetry.space_group_name_H-M   'P 1'
#
loop_
_entity.id
_entity.type
_entity.pdbx_description
1 polymer ?
#
loop_
_entity_poly.entity_id
_entity_poly.type
_entity_poly.pdbx_seq_one_letter_code
_entity_poly.pdbx_strand_id
1 'polypeptide(L)' 'GIVNNSEIGENVTVLEGTKVRNSEIENSIVFENCVIDKAILKNSIIGDNTNVSEKDIREGLIKDL' A
#
# COMPACT_ATOMS: atom_id res chain seq x y z
N GLY A 1 -0.01 10.49 -0.37
CA GLY A 1 -1.26 10.05 -1.02
C GLY A 1 -2.52 10.47 -0.26
N ILE A 2 -3.69 10.04 -0.73
CA ILE A 2 -4.99 10.17 -0.04
C ILE A 2 -5.26 8.88 0.71
N VAL A 3 -5.62 8.97 2.00
CA VAL A 3 -5.94 7.82 2.85
C VAL A 3 -7.36 7.95 3.38
N ASN A 4 -8.19 6.91 3.22
CA ASN A 4 -9.60 6.94 3.66
C ASN A 4 -10.02 5.60 4.27
N ASN A 5 -10.60 5.64 5.48
CA ASN A 5 -11.05 4.42 6.18
C ASN A 5 -9.94 3.35 6.27
N SER A 6 -8.71 3.76 6.56
CA SER A 6 -7.53 2.89 6.57
C SER A 6 -6.70 3.13 7.82
N GLU A 7 -5.97 2.10 8.24
CA GLU A 7 -4.99 2.15 9.31
C GLU A 7 -3.58 2.23 8.72
N ILE A 8 -2.82 3.24 9.14
CA ILE A 8 -1.42 3.43 8.77
C ILE A 8 -0.60 3.27 10.05
N GLY A 9 0.06 2.12 10.15
CA GLY A 9 0.92 1.75 11.27
C GLY A 9 2.32 2.37 11.20
N GLU A 10 3.23 1.81 11.97
CA GLU A 10 4.61 2.30 12.08
C GLU A 10 5.42 2.09 10.79
N ASN A 11 6.42 2.96 10.58
CA ASN A 11 7.40 2.85 9.51
C ASN A 11 6.78 2.74 8.10
N VAL A 12 5.69 3.45 7.85
CA VAL A 12 5.02 3.50 6.55
C VAL A 12 5.41 4.74 5.77
N THR A 13 5.76 4.56 4.50
CA THR A 13 5.91 5.66 3.53
C THR A 13 4.91 5.46 2.39
N VAL A 14 4.09 6.47 2.10
CA VAL A 14 3.16 6.48 0.95
C VAL A 14 3.45 7.70 0.09
N LEU A 15 3.97 7.48 -1.10
CA LEU A 15 4.39 8.54 -2.00
C LEU A 15 3.19 9.24 -2.69
N GLU A 16 3.50 10.23 -3.52
CA GLU A 16 2.50 11.09 -4.17
C GLU A 16 1.62 10.33 -5.17
N GLY A 17 0.44 10.86 -5.46
CA GLY A 17 -0.52 10.24 -6.39
C GLY A 17 -1.22 8.97 -5.88
N THR A 18 -0.71 8.33 -4.82
CA THR A 18 -1.27 7.09 -4.28
C THR A 18 -2.57 7.28 -3.52
N LYS A 19 -3.53 6.37 -3.70
CA LYS A 19 -4.81 6.31 -2.98
C LYS A 19 -4.89 5.04 -2.17
N VAL A 20 -5.14 5.15 -0.87
CA VAL A 20 -5.30 4.03 0.07
C VAL A 20 -6.71 4.08 0.66
N ARG A 21 -7.44 2.96 0.59
CA ARG A 21 -8.80 2.85 1.12
C ARG A 21 -9.09 1.50 1.76
N ASN A 22 -9.79 1.48 2.89
CA ASN A 22 -10.22 0.23 3.56
C ASN A 22 -9.06 -0.75 3.85
N SER A 23 -7.88 -0.23 4.17
CA SER A 23 -6.62 -0.99 4.18
C SER A 23 -5.84 -0.80 5.47
N GLU A 24 -5.02 -1.80 5.79
CA GLU A 24 -4.02 -1.74 6.87
C GLU A 24 -2.63 -1.79 6.24
N ILE A 25 -1.76 -0.84 6.59
CA ILE A 25 -0.38 -0.76 6.08
C ILE A 25 0.57 -0.61 7.28
N GLU A 26 1.60 -1.45 7.34
CA GLU A 26 2.60 -1.44 8.42
C GLU A 26 3.97 -1.82 7.87
N ASN A 27 5.05 -1.16 8.34
CA ASN A 27 6.44 -1.45 7.96
C ASN A 27 6.63 -1.57 6.44
N SER A 28 6.02 -0.66 5.67
CA SER A 28 5.92 -0.79 4.21
C SER A 28 6.15 0.52 3.47
N ILE A 29 6.62 0.43 2.23
CA ILE A 29 6.82 1.57 1.33
C ILE A 29 5.91 1.39 0.12
N VAL A 30 5.07 2.38 -0.16
CA VAL A 30 4.20 2.42 -1.34
C VAL A 30 4.64 3.58 -2.23
N PHE A 31 5.16 3.26 -3.41
CA PHE A 31 5.62 4.23 -4.41
C PHE A 31 4.44 5.00 -5.05
N GLU A 32 4.76 5.84 -6.03
CA GLU A 32 3.85 6.82 -6.64
C GLU A 32 2.70 6.18 -7.41
N ASN A 33 1.58 6.89 -7.48
CA ASN A 33 0.43 6.59 -8.35
C ASN A 33 -0.19 5.19 -8.15
N CYS A 34 -0.10 4.62 -6.95
CA CYS A 34 -0.70 3.33 -6.63
C CYS A 34 -2.18 3.45 -6.21
N VAL A 35 -2.92 2.36 -6.33
CA VAL A 35 -4.26 2.22 -5.72
C VAL A 35 -4.26 1.01 -4.80
N ILE A 36 -4.45 1.25 -3.51
CA ILE A 36 -4.53 0.22 -2.47
C ILE A 36 -5.96 0.21 -1.93
N ASP A 37 -6.67 -0.92 -2.07
CA ASP A 37 -8.05 -1.09 -1.61
C ASP A 37 -8.30 -2.42 -0.92
N LYS A 38 -8.92 -2.40 0.28
CA LYS A 38 -9.27 -3.64 1.02
C LYS A 38 -8.07 -4.59 1.14
N ALA A 39 -6.91 -4.03 1.42
CA ALA A 39 -5.64 -4.75 1.41
C ALA A 39 -4.92 -4.65 2.76
N ILE A 40 -4.18 -5.69 3.10
CA ILE A 40 -3.26 -5.73 4.23
C ILE A 40 -1.84 -5.78 3.67
N LEU A 41 -1.02 -4.77 3.99
CA LEU A 41 0.37 -4.65 3.55
C LEU A 41 1.28 -4.63 4.78
N LYS A 42 2.08 -5.69 4.96
CA LYS A 42 3.04 -5.77 6.08
C LYS A 42 4.43 -6.13 5.57
N ASN A 43 5.45 -5.40 6.03
CA ASN A 43 6.85 -5.66 5.68
C ASN A 43 7.06 -5.71 4.16
N SER A 44 6.46 -4.76 3.42
CA SER A 44 6.34 -4.86 1.96
C SER A 44 6.74 -3.59 1.21
N ILE A 45 7.14 -3.75 -0.04
CA ILE A 45 7.39 -2.63 -0.96
C ILE A 45 6.43 -2.78 -2.14
N ILE A 46 5.64 -1.74 -2.41
CA ILE A 46 4.75 -1.66 -3.57
C ILE A 46 5.37 -0.69 -4.57
N GLY A 47 5.74 -1.19 -5.75
CA GLY A 47 6.29 -0.41 -6.85
C GLY A 47 5.30 0.61 -7.40
N ASP A 48 5.80 1.57 -8.16
CA ASP A 48 5.01 2.65 -8.74
C ASP A 48 3.91 2.12 -9.67
N ASN A 49 2.84 2.90 -9.85
CA ASN A 49 1.72 2.60 -10.75
C ASN A 49 1.05 1.23 -10.53
N THR A 50 1.15 0.68 -9.31
CA THR A 50 0.64 -0.65 -8.98
C THR A 50 -0.75 -0.60 -8.33
N ASN A 51 -1.63 -1.52 -8.71
CA ASN A 51 -2.94 -1.71 -8.09
C ASN A 51 -2.94 -2.94 -7.19
N VAL A 52 -3.29 -2.75 -5.92
CA VAL A 52 -3.45 -3.83 -4.94
C VAL A 52 -4.86 -3.77 -4.39
N SER A 53 -5.66 -4.79 -4.70
CA SER A 53 -7.03 -4.91 -4.20
C SER A 53 -7.30 -6.29 -3.62
N GLU A 54 -7.91 -6.34 -2.43
CA GLU A 54 -8.40 -7.59 -1.81
C GLU A 54 -7.28 -8.64 -1.61
N LYS A 55 -6.09 -8.17 -1.20
CA LYS A 55 -4.89 -8.99 -0.98
C LYS A 55 -4.32 -8.80 0.42
N ASP A 56 -3.83 -9.88 1.00
CA ASP A 56 -2.95 -9.88 2.18
C ASP A 56 -1.52 -10.16 1.68
N ILE A 57 -0.64 -9.17 1.80
CA ILE A 57 0.74 -9.21 1.33
C ILE A 57 1.66 -9.00 2.53
N ARG A 58 2.45 -10.03 2.82
CA ARG A 58 3.42 -10.03 3.92
C ARG A 58 4.79 -10.39 3.35
N GLU A 59 5.80 -9.58 3.68
CA GLU A 59 7.20 -9.82 3.28
C GLU A 59 7.37 -9.98 1.76
N GLY A 60 7.40 -8.86 1.04
CA GLY A 60 7.58 -8.93 -0.41
C GLY A 60 7.73 -7.60 -1.12
N LEU A 61 8.27 -7.69 -2.34
CA LEU A 61 8.26 -6.63 -3.33
C LEU A 61 7.19 -6.95 -4.37
N ILE A 62 6.24 -6.04 -4.55
CA ILE A 62 5.19 -6.13 -5.56
C ILE A 62 5.48 -5.11 -6.64
N LYS A 63 5.60 -5.61 -7.86
CA LYS A 63 5.72 -4.82 -9.09
C LYS A 63 5.03 -5.63 -10.19
N ASP A 64 4.32 -4.97 -11.10
CA ASP A 64 3.66 -5.58 -12.26
C ASP A 64 2.47 -6.54 -11.91
N LEU A 65 1.41 -6.02 -11.28
CA LEU A 65 0.12 -6.73 -11.10
C LEU A 65 -1.01 -6.10 -11.93
#